data_AF-A0AA95JYJ4-F1
#
_entry.id   AF-A0AA95JYJ4-F1
#
_cell.length_a   1.000
_cell.length_b   1.000
_cell.length_c   1.000
_cell.angle_alpha   90.00
_cell.angle_beta   90.00
_cell.angle_gamma   90.00
#
_symmetry.space_group_name_H-M   'P 1'
#
loop_
_entity.id
_entity.type
_entity.pdbx_description
1 polymer ?
#
loop_
_entity_poly.entity_id
_entity_poly.type
_entity_poly.pdbx_seq_one_letter_code
_entity_poly.pdbx_strand_id
1 'polypeptide(L)'
;MKISKIKLLILIFFFSVILLILNNQKNGYEILNNQKNENEFPSIPNIEYNKKIYTNSITSILKEEKENSRNQNIYPQSDENTEKEIIYKFTSMVEYYNHINFEEYFNSVYNYLKNFNNIETEIKKILLDPSFAISTFQNNQSYARVFSIKFLQKLALDGNEEPLLTTLSAIAINISDKKFKHQGIEADLEDLIYNYVDLYNSNDFINNFDMHMEKIKFKNNKYSQNVREIYDDAIYYKLVSKNKNKEEIKKIMEKHFAN
;
A
#
# COMPACT_ATOMS: atom_id res chain seq x y z
N MET A 1 -43.28 4.76 41.63
CA MET A 1 -42.79 3.76 40.64
C MET A 1 -41.49 3.16 41.18
N LYS A 2 -41.46 1.88 41.59
CA LYS A 2 -40.25 1.26 42.14
C LYS A 2 -39.33 0.82 41.00
N ILE A 3 -38.21 1.51 40.78
CA ILE A 3 -37.17 1.08 39.85
C ILE A 3 -36.48 -0.13 40.47
N SER A 4 -36.41 -1.25 39.74
CA SER A 4 -35.75 -2.45 40.24
C SER A 4 -34.25 -2.19 40.41
N LYS A 5 -33.62 -2.82 41.42
CA LYS A 5 -32.18 -2.67 41.69
C LYS A 5 -31.31 -2.97 40.45
N ILE A 6 -31.78 -3.87 39.58
CA ILE A 6 -31.13 -4.22 38.32
C ILE A 6 -31.15 -3.05 37.32
N LYS A 7 -32.28 -2.35 37.18
CA LYS A 7 -32.37 -1.16 36.31
C LYS A 7 -31.47 -0.02 36.80
N LEU A 8 -31.32 0.13 38.12
CA LEU A 8 -30.41 1.11 38.71
C LEU A 8 -28.94 0.77 38.42
N LEU A 9 -28.55 -0.51 38.53
CA LEU A 9 -27.20 -0.97 38.19
C LEU A 9 -26.84 -0.76 36.72
N ILE A 10 -27.78 -1.07 35.80
CA ILE A 10 -27.58 -0.84 34.37
C ILE A 10 -27.40 0.65 34.09
N LEU A 11 -28.20 1.52 34.71
CA LEU A 11 -28.09 2.96 34.52
C LEU A 11 -26.74 3.49 35.00
N ILE A 12 -26.25 3.02 36.16
CA ILE A 12 -24.94 3.42 36.69
C ILE A 12 -23.82 2.96 35.75
N PHE A 13 -23.91 1.75 35.20
CA PHE A 13 -22.91 1.23 34.25
C PHE A 13 -22.88 2.04 32.94
N PHE A 14 -24.05 2.37 32.38
CA PHE A 14 -24.10 3.23 31.19
C PHE A 14 -23.54 4.62 31.47
N PHE A 15 -23.82 5.19 32.65
CA PHE A 15 -23.32 6.51 33.02
C PHE A 15 -21.79 6.52 33.19
N SER A 16 -21.21 5.46 33.78
CA SER A 16 -19.76 5.34 33.93
C SER A 16 -19.03 5.16 32.60
N VAL A 17 -19.60 4.39 31.66
CA VAL A 17 -19.04 4.25 30.30
C VAL A 17 -19.08 5.57 29.53
N ILE A 18 -20.18 6.32 29.61
CA ILE A 18 -20.29 7.64 28.97
C ILE A 18 -19.27 8.64 29.57
N LEU A 19 -19.11 8.66 30.89
CA LEU A 19 -18.09 9.47 31.57
C LEU A 19 -16.67 9.10 31.12
N LEU A 20 -16.37 7.80 30.93
CA LEU A 20 -15.07 7.35 30.45
C LEU A 20 -14.79 7.82 29.01
N ILE A 21 -15.78 7.74 28.13
CA ILE A 21 -15.67 8.20 26.73
C ILE A 21 -15.45 9.72 26.69
N LEU A 22 -16.21 10.48 27.49
CA LEU A 22 -16.07 11.94 27.56
C LEU A 22 -14.71 12.35 28.14
N ASN A 23 -14.18 11.61 29.12
CA ASN A 23 -12.86 11.89 29.70
C ASN A 23 -11.73 11.60 28.69
N ASN A 24 -11.85 10.53 27.90
CA ASN A 24 -10.88 10.23 26.84
C ASN A 24 -10.91 11.26 25.69
N GLN A 25 -12.08 11.81 25.34
CA GLN A 25 -12.13 12.91 24.38
C GLN A 25 -11.45 14.17 24.93
N LYS A 26 -11.64 14.50 26.21
CA LYS A 26 -11.00 15.67 26.84
C LYS A 26 -9.46 15.56 26.83
N ASN A 27 -8.93 14.37 27.09
CA ASN A 27 -7.49 14.11 27.04
C ASN A 27 -6.91 14.19 25.61
N GLY A 28 -7.68 13.79 24.59
CA GLY A 28 -7.26 13.93 23.19
C GLY A 28 -7.15 15.40 22.73
N TYR A 29 -8.00 16.28 23.27
CA TYR A 29 -7.93 17.72 22.96
C TYR A 29 -6.85 18.47 23.75
N GLU A 30 -6.45 18.00 24.94
CA GLU A 30 -5.33 18.61 25.70
C GLU A 30 -3.95 18.23 25.13
N ILE A 31 -3.80 17.07 24.49
CA ILE A 31 -2.53 16.68 23.82
C ILE A 31 -2.25 17.54 22.57
N LEU A 32 -3.30 18.01 21.87
CA LEU A 32 -3.16 18.88 20.70
C LEU A 32 -2.88 20.36 21.04
N ASN A 33 -3.15 20.79 22.28
CA ASN A 33 -2.96 22.18 22.70
C ASN A 33 -1.72 22.42 23.57
N ASN A 34 -1.06 21.37 24.08
CA ASN A 34 0.15 21.49 24.90
C ASN A 34 1.47 21.24 24.15
N GLN A 35 1.48 21.05 22.83
CA GLN A 35 2.71 21.01 22.02
C GLN A 35 3.12 22.38 21.44
N LYS A 36 2.73 23.49 22.09
CA LYS A 36 3.04 24.84 21.60
C LYS A 36 4.05 25.64 22.41
N ASN A 37 4.67 25.08 23.45
CA ASN A 37 5.76 25.76 24.16
C ASN A 37 6.70 24.73 24.80
N GLU A 38 7.85 24.52 24.15
CA GLU A 38 9.20 24.34 24.72
C GLU A 38 10.08 23.70 23.62
N ASN A 39 10.71 24.57 22.82
CA ASN A 39 11.74 24.21 21.87
C ASN A 39 13.08 24.12 22.61
N GLU A 40 13.53 22.92 22.95
CA GLU A 40 14.96 22.59 22.97
C GLU A 40 15.14 21.14 22.48
N PHE A 41 15.13 20.98 21.15
CA PHE A 41 15.75 19.83 20.49
C PHE A 41 17.21 20.19 20.15
N PRO A 42 18.15 19.22 20.24
CA PRO A 42 19.55 19.44 19.91
C PRO A 42 19.70 19.97 18.48
N SER A 43 20.54 20.99 18.35
CA SER A 43 20.85 21.70 17.12
C SER A 43 21.21 20.76 15.96
N ILE A 44 20.30 20.63 15.00
CA ILE A 44 20.55 20.12 13.65
C ILE A 44 21.41 21.18 12.94
N PRO A 45 22.51 20.82 12.24
CA PRO A 45 23.29 21.77 11.49
C PRO A 45 22.42 22.43 10.42
N ASN A 46 22.49 23.76 10.40
CA ASN A 46 21.72 24.66 9.55
C ASN A 46 21.97 24.34 8.06
N ILE A 47 21.04 23.63 7.41
CA ILE A 47 20.95 23.55 5.96
C ILE A 47 19.77 24.41 5.53
N GLU A 48 20.01 25.70 5.47
CA GLU A 48 19.12 26.65 4.79
C GLU A 48 19.30 26.46 3.27
N TYR A 49 18.70 25.40 2.71
CA TYR A 49 18.56 25.25 1.26
C TYR A 49 17.15 25.63 0.80
N ASN A 50 17.00 26.93 0.54
CA ASN A 50 16.25 27.50 -0.58
C ASN A 50 14.94 26.81 -1.02
N LYS A 51 13.91 26.88 -0.17
CA LYS A 51 12.50 26.52 -0.47
C LYS A 51 11.91 27.22 -1.72
N LYS A 52 12.53 28.30 -2.22
CA LYS A 52 12.10 29.07 -3.41
C LYS A 52 12.70 28.58 -4.74
N ILE A 53 13.74 27.74 -4.69
CA ILE A 53 14.37 27.17 -5.90
C ILE A 53 13.60 25.94 -6.40
N TYR A 54 12.92 25.20 -5.51
CA TYR A 54 12.33 23.89 -5.85
C TYR A 54 10.92 23.91 -6.44
N THR A 55 10.13 24.97 -6.20
CA THR A 55 8.83 25.12 -6.89
C THR A 55 9.02 25.36 -8.39
N ASN A 56 10.14 25.98 -8.77
CA ASN A 56 10.53 26.16 -10.17
C ASN A 56 11.10 24.88 -10.80
N SER A 57 11.83 24.05 -10.04
CA SER A 57 12.40 22.78 -10.57
C SER A 57 11.34 21.68 -10.77
N ILE A 58 10.29 21.63 -9.96
CA ILE A 58 9.21 20.63 -10.13
C ILE A 58 8.24 21.03 -11.26
N THR A 59 7.97 22.33 -11.41
CA THR A 59 7.23 22.84 -12.57
C THR A 59 8.03 22.65 -13.86
N SER A 60 9.36 22.70 -13.81
CA SER A 60 10.22 22.35 -14.95
C SER A 60 10.29 20.84 -15.18
N ILE A 61 10.29 19.96 -14.16
CA ILE A 61 10.21 18.49 -14.34
C ILE A 61 8.89 18.09 -15.02
N LEU A 62 7.75 18.63 -14.56
CA LEU A 62 6.45 18.38 -15.20
C LEU A 62 6.32 19.00 -16.60
N LYS A 63 7.12 20.03 -16.93
CA LYS A 63 7.18 20.64 -18.27
C LYS A 63 8.15 19.91 -19.20
N GLU A 64 9.35 19.53 -18.74
CA GLU A 64 10.32 18.71 -19.47
C GLU A 64 9.75 17.33 -19.79
N GLU A 65 8.99 16.71 -18.87
CA GLU A 65 8.34 15.42 -19.14
C GLU A 65 7.22 15.55 -20.19
N LYS A 66 6.49 16.68 -20.25
CA LYS A 66 5.50 16.94 -21.31
C LYS A 66 6.14 17.23 -22.67
N GLU A 67 7.33 17.82 -22.71
CA GLU A 67 8.07 18.06 -23.96
C GLU A 67 8.83 16.82 -24.44
N ASN A 68 9.40 16.01 -23.54
CA ASN A 68 10.06 14.75 -23.89
C ASN A 68 9.05 13.65 -24.30
N SER A 69 7.83 13.64 -23.76
CA SER A 69 6.77 12.70 -24.17
C SER A 69 6.33 12.87 -25.64
N ARG A 70 6.65 14.01 -26.29
CA ARG A 70 6.34 14.23 -27.70
C ARG A 70 7.43 13.74 -28.67
N ASN A 71 8.62 13.37 -28.17
CA ASN A 71 9.79 13.08 -29.02
C ASN A 71 10.66 11.90 -28.55
N GLN A 72 10.16 11.02 -27.67
CA GLN A 72 10.92 9.83 -27.30
C GLN A 72 10.75 8.72 -28.35
N ASN A 73 11.81 8.58 -29.16
CA ASN A 73 12.12 7.33 -29.85
C ASN A 73 12.06 6.17 -28.85
N ILE A 74 11.29 5.14 -29.21
CA ILE A 74 11.08 3.90 -28.48
C ILE A 74 12.36 3.08 -28.57
N TYR A 75 13.38 3.44 -27.80
CA TYR A 75 14.54 2.57 -27.57
C TYR A 75 14.64 2.23 -26.09
N PRO A 76 14.79 0.94 -25.75
CA PRO A 76 15.00 0.53 -24.37
C PRO A 76 16.25 1.21 -23.81
N GLN A 77 16.11 1.89 -22.66
CA GLN A 77 17.25 2.44 -21.93
C GLN A 77 18.00 1.32 -21.21
N SER A 78 19.34 1.38 -21.26
CA SER A 78 20.26 0.31 -20.84
C SER A 78 20.17 -0.09 -19.35
N ASP A 79 20.38 -1.38 -19.09
CA ASP A 79 20.24 -2.10 -17.82
C ASP A 79 20.98 -1.49 -16.61
N GLU A 80 22.16 -0.89 -16.79
CA GLU A 80 22.97 -0.37 -15.67
C GLU A 80 22.40 0.94 -15.07
N ASN A 81 21.40 1.54 -15.73
CA ASN A 81 20.74 2.76 -15.26
C ASN A 81 19.37 2.51 -14.61
N THR A 82 18.74 1.35 -14.81
CA THR A 82 17.36 1.11 -14.34
C THR A 82 17.24 1.20 -12.82
N GLU A 83 18.10 0.50 -12.06
CA GLU A 83 18.06 0.52 -10.60
C GLU A 83 18.26 1.94 -10.04
N LYS A 84 19.23 2.68 -10.58
CA LYS A 84 19.53 4.06 -10.17
C LYS A 84 18.36 5.00 -10.43
N GLU A 85 17.72 4.89 -11.59
CA GLU A 85 16.56 5.70 -11.94
C GLU A 85 15.35 5.39 -11.05
N ILE A 86 15.11 4.11 -10.71
CA ILE A 86 14.08 3.73 -9.75
C ILE A 86 14.37 4.36 -8.39
N ILE A 87 15.60 4.20 -7.87
CA ILE A 87 15.99 4.74 -6.56
C ILE A 87 15.78 6.26 -6.54
N TYR A 88 16.25 6.96 -7.58
CA TYR A 88 16.09 8.40 -7.70
C TYR A 88 14.61 8.81 -7.70
N LYS A 89 13.81 8.24 -8.61
CA LYS A 89 12.38 8.59 -8.73
C LYS A 89 11.58 8.21 -7.50
N PHE A 90 11.84 7.05 -6.89
CA PHE A 90 11.15 6.62 -5.68
C PHE A 90 11.48 7.54 -4.51
N THR A 91 12.74 7.98 -4.37
CA THR A 91 13.14 8.95 -3.36
C THR A 91 12.40 10.29 -3.55
N SER A 92 12.33 10.79 -4.79
CA SER A 92 11.55 12.01 -5.09
C SER A 92 10.05 11.85 -4.82
N MET A 93 9.49 10.65 -5.04
CA MET A 93 8.09 10.37 -4.73
C MET A 93 7.77 10.40 -3.24
N VAL A 94 8.72 10.06 -2.36
CA VAL A 94 8.52 10.16 -0.90
C VAL A 94 8.25 11.61 -0.49
N GLU A 95 9.04 12.54 -1.00
CA GLU A 95 8.89 13.97 -0.71
C GLU A 95 7.56 14.51 -1.24
N TYR A 96 7.10 13.96 -2.37
CA TYR A 96 5.87 14.38 -3.05
C TYR A 96 4.60 13.69 -2.56
N TYR A 97 4.71 12.66 -1.72
CA TYR A 97 3.60 11.75 -1.40
C TYR A 97 2.36 12.44 -0.82
N ASN A 98 2.57 13.50 -0.03
CA ASN A 98 1.49 14.23 0.65
C ASN A 98 0.83 15.32 -0.23
N HIS A 99 1.21 15.43 -1.51
CA HIS A 99 0.67 16.44 -2.42
C HIS A 99 -0.63 15.96 -3.08
N ILE A 100 -1.57 16.89 -3.30
CA ILE A 100 -2.89 16.59 -3.88
C ILE A 100 -2.82 15.94 -5.26
N ASN A 101 -1.76 16.20 -6.02
CA ASN A 101 -1.52 15.67 -7.36
C ASN A 101 -0.45 14.57 -7.37
N PHE A 102 -0.23 13.88 -6.24
CA PHE A 102 0.68 12.74 -6.18
C PHE A 102 0.34 11.67 -7.23
N GLU A 103 -0.94 11.41 -7.50
CA GLU A 103 -1.36 10.44 -8.51
C GLU A 103 -0.87 10.81 -9.92
N GLU A 104 -0.96 12.09 -10.30
CA GLU A 104 -0.46 12.56 -11.59
C GLU A 104 1.07 12.40 -11.68
N TYR A 105 1.78 12.73 -10.60
CA TYR A 105 3.23 12.58 -10.53
C TYR A 105 3.64 11.12 -10.63
N PHE A 106 3.00 10.23 -9.86
CA PHE A 106 3.23 8.79 -9.92
C PHE A 106 3.00 8.24 -11.34
N ASN A 107 1.92 8.64 -12.01
CA ASN A 107 1.66 8.21 -13.39
C ASN A 107 2.73 8.70 -14.38
N SER A 108 3.29 9.89 -14.16
CA SER A 108 4.43 10.38 -14.97
C SER A 108 5.67 9.51 -14.76
N VAL A 109 6.02 9.22 -13.50
CA VAL A 109 7.13 8.34 -13.13
C VAL A 109 6.93 6.93 -13.72
N TYR A 110 5.72 6.38 -13.63
CA TYR A 110 5.37 5.09 -14.22
C TYR A 110 5.60 5.07 -15.73
N ASN A 111 5.04 6.05 -16.46
CA ASN A 111 5.17 6.11 -17.92
C ASN A 111 6.62 6.28 -18.39
N TYR A 112 7.45 6.96 -17.59
CA TYR A 112 8.88 7.06 -17.84
C TYR A 112 9.59 5.71 -17.60
N LEU A 113 9.43 5.13 -16.41
CA LEU A 113 10.19 3.94 -15.99
C LEU A 113 9.75 2.66 -16.69
N LYS A 114 8.48 2.52 -17.11
CA LYS A 114 7.96 1.25 -17.67
C LYS A 114 8.66 0.79 -18.95
N ASN A 115 9.38 1.69 -19.62
CA ASN A 115 10.12 1.39 -20.85
C ASN A 115 11.58 0.99 -20.60
N PHE A 116 12.03 0.96 -19.34
CA PHE A 116 13.37 0.54 -18.97
C PHE A 116 13.49 -0.98 -19.01
N ASN A 117 14.64 -1.47 -19.45
CA ASN A 117 14.94 -2.89 -19.37
C ASN A 117 14.96 -3.36 -17.92
N ASN A 118 14.47 -4.57 -17.69
CA ASN A 118 14.42 -5.23 -16.37
C ASN A 118 13.64 -4.44 -15.30
N ILE A 119 12.83 -3.45 -15.67
CA ILE A 119 12.04 -2.66 -14.71
C ILE A 119 11.20 -3.56 -13.79
N GLU A 120 10.58 -4.59 -14.35
CA GLU A 120 9.78 -5.56 -13.60
C GLU A 120 10.62 -6.27 -12.54
N THR A 121 11.82 -6.73 -12.90
CA THR A 121 12.75 -7.41 -11.99
C THR A 121 13.16 -6.49 -10.84
N GLU A 122 13.53 -5.25 -11.13
CA GLU A 122 13.98 -4.29 -10.12
C GLU A 122 12.83 -3.84 -9.20
N ILE A 123 11.63 -3.63 -9.72
CA ILE A 123 10.43 -3.32 -8.92
C ILE A 123 10.10 -4.47 -7.97
N LYS A 124 10.20 -5.73 -8.46
CA LYS A 124 9.99 -6.94 -7.66
C LYS A 124 11.04 -7.11 -6.57
N LYS A 125 12.30 -6.78 -6.87
CA LYS A 125 13.44 -6.87 -5.92
C LYS A 125 13.20 -6.04 -4.66
N ILE A 126 12.60 -4.84 -4.78
CA ILE A 126 12.22 -4.00 -3.63
C ILE A 126 11.28 -4.73 -2.65
N LEU A 127 10.38 -5.56 -3.17
CA LEU A 127 9.41 -6.30 -2.36
C LEU A 127 9.98 -7.63 -1.83
N LEU A 128 10.76 -8.32 -2.66
CA LEU A 128 11.24 -9.69 -2.43
C LEU A 128 12.61 -9.77 -1.75
N ASP A 129 13.38 -8.68 -1.72
CA ASP A 129 14.64 -8.59 -0.99
C ASP A 129 14.55 -7.46 0.07
N PRO A 130 14.14 -7.80 1.30
CA PRO A 130 14.08 -6.81 2.37
C PRO A 130 15.43 -6.19 2.70
N SER A 131 16.54 -6.91 2.49
CA SER A 131 17.89 -6.37 2.77
C SER A 131 18.22 -5.28 1.78
N PHE A 132 17.90 -5.49 0.49
CA PHE A 132 18.02 -4.46 -0.55
C PHE A 132 17.14 -3.25 -0.25
N ALA A 133 15.86 -3.45 0.11
CA ALA A 133 14.96 -2.36 0.43
C ALA A 133 15.47 -1.50 1.61
N ILE A 134 15.93 -2.16 2.68
CA ILE A 134 16.50 -1.49 3.86
C ILE A 134 17.80 -0.75 3.50
N SER A 135 18.75 -1.40 2.82
CA SER A 135 20.04 -0.79 2.53
C SER A 135 19.93 0.41 1.58
N THR A 136 18.96 0.36 0.66
CA THR A 136 18.78 1.35 -0.41
C THR A 136 17.91 2.52 0.03
N PHE A 137 16.75 2.24 0.62
CA PHE A 137 15.76 3.27 0.96
C PHE A 137 15.75 3.64 2.45
N GLN A 138 16.46 2.88 3.30
CA GLN A 138 16.60 3.15 4.73
C GLN A 138 15.23 3.36 5.40
N ASN A 139 15.02 4.51 6.04
CA ASN A 139 13.77 4.89 6.70
C ASN A 139 12.57 5.00 5.74
N ASN A 140 12.83 5.12 4.43
CA ASN A 140 11.81 5.25 3.39
C ASN A 140 11.45 3.91 2.72
N GLN A 141 11.97 2.77 3.21
CA GLN A 141 11.72 1.47 2.61
C GLN A 141 10.23 1.13 2.48
N SER A 142 9.40 1.51 3.46
CA SER A 142 7.94 1.27 3.41
C SER A 142 7.29 2.01 2.24
N TYR A 143 7.68 3.26 1.96
CA TYR A 143 7.18 4.01 0.81
C TYR A 143 7.61 3.36 -0.50
N ALA A 144 8.88 2.94 -0.60
CA ALA A 144 9.37 2.25 -1.78
C ALA A 144 8.55 0.97 -2.08
N ARG A 145 8.21 0.19 -1.04
CA ARG A 145 7.35 -0.99 -1.18
C ARG A 145 5.94 -0.63 -1.67
N VAL A 146 5.31 0.39 -1.09
CA VAL A 146 4.00 0.89 -1.56
C VAL A 146 4.06 1.32 -3.03
N PHE A 147 5.09 2.07 -3.42
CA PHE A 147 5.28 2.52 -4.80
C PHE A 147 5.51 1.34 -5.75
N SER A 148 6.30 0.33 -5.34
CA SER A 148 6.48 -0.90 -6.11
C SER A 148 5.17 -1.64 -6.33
N ILE A 149 4.35 -1.81 -5.30
CA ILE A 149 3.04 -2.47 -5.41
C ILE A 149 2.15 -1.71 -6.40
N LYS A 150 2.09 -0.38 -6.29
CA LYS A 150 1.33 0.46 -7.21
C LYS A 150 1.86 0.41 -8.64
N PHE A 151 3.17 0.26 -8.82
CA PHE A 151 3.81 0.09 -10.12
C PHE A 151 3.40 -1.24 -10.76
N LEU A 152 3.43 -2.34 -9.99
CA LEU A 152 2.97 -3.66 -10.44
C LEU A 152 1.48 -3.64 -10.81
N GLN A 153 0.65 -2.89 -10.08
CA GLN A 153 -0.75 -2.69 -10.45
C GLN A 153 -0.89 -1.97 -11.80
N LYS A 154 -0.11 -0.91 -12.06
CA LYS A 154 -0.17 -0.20 -13.35
C LYS A 154 0.29 -1.07 -14.52
N LEU A 155 1.34 -1.88 -14.33
CA LEU A 155 1.75 -2.86 -15.33
C LEU A 155 0.61 -3.84 -15.65
N ALA A 156 -0.09 -4.31 -14.62
CA ALA A 156 -1.24 -5.20 -14.77
C ALA A 156 -2.42 -4.53 -15.50
N LEU A 157 -2.70 -3.25 -15.21
CA LEU A 157 -3.71 -2.46 -15.93
C LEU A 157 -3.34 -2.20 -17.40
N ASP A 158 -2.04 -2.11 -17.71
CA ASP A 158 -1.52 -2.01 -19.08
C ASP A 158 -1.47 -3.39 -19.79
N GLY A 159 -1.96 -4.45 -19.15
CA GLY A 159 -2.09 -5.80 -19.71
C GLY A 159 -0.97 -6.78 -19.35
N ASN A 160 0.04 -6.34 -18.58
CA ASN A 160 1.09 -7.22 -18.06
C ASN A 160 0.87 -7.58 -16.59
N GLU A 161 0.01 -8.57 -16.35
CA GLU A 161 -0.33 -9.01 -14.98
C GLU A 161 0.75 -9.91 -14.33
N GLU A 162 1.66 -10.50 -15.12
CA GLU A 162 2.59 -11.51 -14.62
C GLU A 162 3.45 -11.02 -13.44
N PRO A 163 4.04 -9.81 -13.48
CA PRO A 163 4.88 -9.32 -12.39
C PRO A 163 4.13 -9.21 -11.07
N LEU A 164 2.87 -8.79 -11.10
CA LEU A 164 2.01 -8.71 -9.91
C LEU A 164 1.75 -10.12 -9.35
N LEU A 165 1.33 -11.05 -10.20
CA LEU A 165 0.97 -12.42 -9.79
C LEU A 165 2.16 -13.20 -9.23
N THR A 166 3.32 -13.08 -9.88
CA THR A 166 4.53 -13.78 -9.41
C THR A 166 5.08 -13.20 -8.13
N THR A 167 4.96 -11.89 -7.91
CA THR A 167 5.35 -11.24 -6.65
C THR A 167 4.43 -11.65 -5.51
N LEU A 168 3.11 -11.59 -5.73
CA LEU A 168 2.10 -12.04 -4.78
C LEU A 168 2.37 -13.50 -4.36
N SER A 169 2.59 -14.39 -5.33
CA SER A 169 2.93 -15.79 -5.06
C SER A 169 4.25 -15.94 -4.29
N ALA A 170 5.27 -15.15 -4.61
CA ALA A 170 6.59 -15.25 -3.96
C ALA A 170 6.55 -14.74 -2.51
N ILE A 171 5.86 -13.64 -2.24
CA ILE A 171 5.65 -13.14 -0.87
C ILE A 171 4.89 -14.17 -0.04
N ALA A 172 3.79 -14.72 -0.57
CA ALA A 172 3.00 -15.74 0.12
C ALA A 172 3.82 -16.99 0.47
N ILE A 173 4.71 -17.45 -0.43
CA ILE A 173 5.65 -18.55 -0.13
C ILE A 173 6.62 -18.15 0.98
N ASN A 174 7.23 -16.96 0.88
CA ASN A 174 8.25 -16.55 1.84
C ASN A 174 7.69 -16.31 3.26
N ILE A 175 6.44 -15.84 3.39
CA ILE A 175 5.72 -15.77 4.67
C ILE A 175 5.50 -17.19 5.21
N SER A 176 5.02 -18.12 4.37
CA SER A 176 4.75 -19.51 4.78
C SER A 176 6.03 -20.24 5.23
N ASP A 177 7.14 -20.00 4.54
CA ASP A 177 8.45 -20.55 4.86
C ASP A 177 9.14 -19.83 6.05
N LYS A 178 8.51 -18.78 6.61
CA LYS A 178 9.07 -17.92 7.67
C LYS A 178 10.45 -17.34 7.31
N LYS A 179 10.70 -17.16 6.00
CA LYS A 179 11.98 -16.62 5.47
C LYS A 179 12.12 -15.13 5.75
N PHE A 180 10.99 -14.42 5.81
CA PHE A 180 10.97 -13.01 6.20
C PHE A 180 10.61 -12.87 7.67
N LYS A 181 11.49 -12.23 8.44
CA LYS A 181 11.20 -11.75 9.80
C LYS A 181 10.88 -10.24 9.83
N HIS A 182 10.73 -9.62 8.66
CA HIS A 182 10.55 -8.18 8.54
C HIS A 182 9.10 -7.78 8.82
N GLN A 183 8.90 -6.73 9.61
CA GLN A 183 7.59 -6.12 9.86
C GLN A 183 6.99 -5.55 8.56
N GLY A 184 5.72 -5.80 8.28
CA GLY A 184 5.00 -5.22 7.13
C GLY A 184 4.92 -6.11 5.88
N ILE A 185 5.62 -7.25 5.81
CA ILE A 185 5.51 -8.17 4.68
C ILE A 185 4.10 -8.75 4.51
N GLU A 186 3.35 -8.92 5.61
CA GLU A 186 1.95 -9.36 5.59
C GLU A 186 1.04 -8.26 5.01
N ALA A 187 1.30 -6.99 5.36
CA ALA A 187 0.59 -5.85 4.79
C ALA A 187 0.86 -5.70 3.28
N ASP A 188 2.09 -5.95 2.84
CA ASP A 188 2.41 -5.99 1.42
C ASP A 188 1.64 -7.10 0.67
N LEU A 189 1.45 -8.27 1.29
CA LEU A 189 0.64 -9.34 0.70
C LEU A 189 -0.83 -8.91 0.58
N GLU A 190 -1.39 -8.32 1.64
CA GLU A 190 -2.74 -7.76 1.63
C GLU A 190 -2.90 -6.71 0.52
N ASP A 191 -1.99 -5.75 0.44
CA ASP A 191 -2.00 -4.69 -0.58
C ASP A 191 -1.89 -5.27 -2.00
N LEU A 192 -1.04 -6.26 -2.23
CA LEU A 192 -0.95 -6.93 -3.55
C LEU A 192 -2.27 -7.61 -3.93
N ILE A 193 -2.95 -8.24 -2.97
CA ILE A 193 -4.26 -8.88 -3.20
C ILE A 193 -5.33 -7.81 -3.49
N TYR A 194 -5.35 -6.71 -2.73
CA TYR A 194 -6.24 -5.58 -3.00
C TYR A 194 -6.03 -5.02 -4.40
N ASN A 195 -4.78 -4.80 -4.79
CA ASN A 195 -4.43 -4.27 -6.11
C ASN A 195 -4.81 -5.23 -7.24
N TYR A 196 -4.67 -6.55 -7.03
CA TYR A 196 -5.15 -7.56 -7.97
C TYR A 196 -6.68 -7.56 -8.13
N VAL A 197 -7.43 -7.53 -7.04
CA VAL A 197 -8.90 -7.45 -7.07
C VAL A 197 -9.37 -6.14 -7.73
N ASP A 198 -8.58 -5.07 -7.66
CA ASP A 198 -8.86 -3.79 -8.32
C ASP A 198 -8.73 -3.79 -9.82
N LEU A 199 -8.03 -4.75 -10.41
CA LEU A 199 -7.94 -4.90 -11.86
C LEU A 199 -9.29 -5.26 -12.49
N TYR A 200 -10.23 -5.79 -11.71
CA TYR A 200 -11.49 -6.35 -12.21
C TYR A 200 -12.71 -5.61 -11.67
N ASN A 201 -13.78 -5.60 -12.46
CA ASN A 201 -15.10 -5.22 -11.94
C ASN A 201 -15.57 -6.25 -10.89
N SER A 202 -16.29 -5.80 -9.86
CA SER A 202 -16.80 -6.68 -8.81
C SER A 202 -17.66 -7.84 -9.34
N ASN A 203 -18.53 -7.59 -10.31
CA ASN A 203 -19.39 -8.65 -10.86
C ASN A 203 -18.57 -9.67 -11.63
N ASP A 204 -17.61 -9.22 -12.44
CA ASP A 204 -16.73 -10.12 -13.20
C ASP A 204 -15.87 -10.97 -12.26
N PHE A 205 -15.34 -10.36 -11.19
CA PHE A 205 -14.56 -11.07 -10.18
C PHE A 205 -15.39 -12.15 -9.47
N ILE A 206 -16.61 -11.79 -9.04
CA ILE A 206 -17.52 -12.70 -8.33
C ILE A 206 -17.97 -13.86 -9.24
N ASN A 207 -18.33 -13.56 -10.50
CA ASN A 207 -18.78 -14.57 -11.44
C ASN A 207 -17.68 -15.56 -11.83
N ASN A 208 -16.42 -15.14 -11.74
CA ASN A 208 -15.24 -15.96 -12.07
C ASN A 208 -14.36 -16.24 -10.85
N PHE A 209 -14.96 -16.32 -9.65
CA PHE A 209 -14.23 -16.36 -8.39
C PHE A 209 -13.16 -17.47 -8.33
N ASP A 210 -13.53 -18.71 -8.68
CA ASP A 210 -12.61 -19.84 -8.65
C ASP A 210 -11.40 -19.66 -9.59
N MET A 211 -11.63 -19.10 -10.78
CA MET A 211 -10.57 -18.78 -11.74
C MET A 211 -9.60 -17.74 -11.15
N HIS A 212 -10.12 -16.71 -10.50
CA HIS A 212 -9.27 -15.72 -9.83
C HIS A 212 -8.47 -16.33 -8.70
N MET A 213 -9.06 -17.22 -7.89
CA MET A 213 -8.37 -17.93 -6.81
C MET A 213 -7.25 -18.84 -7.32
N GLU A 214 -7.47 -19.48 -8.48
CA GLU A 214 -6.44 -20.26 -9.16
C GLU A 214 -5.30 -19.36 -9.66
N LYS A 215 -5.62 -18.23 -10.29
CA LYS A 215 -4.64 -17.29 -10.85
C LYS A 215 -3.70 -16.70 -9.78
N ILE A 216 -4.23 -16.38 -8.60
CA ILE A 216 -3.42 -15.93 -7.45
C ILE A 216 -2.85 -17.09 -6.62
N LYS A 217 -3.06 -18.34 -7.05
CA LYS A 217 -2.57 -19.56 -6.40
C LYS A 217 -3.03 -19.73 -4.95
N PHE A 218 -4.22 -19.26 -4.59
CA PHE A 218 -4.77 -19.38 -3.24
C PHE A 218 -4.79 -20.83 -2.72
N LYS A 219 -5.15 -21.79 -3.58
CA LYS A 219 -5.20 -23.23 -3.25
C LYS A 219 -3.81 -23.91 -3.19
N ASN A 220 -2.72 -23.16 -3.24
CA ASN A 220 -1.37 -23.73 -3.14
C ASN A 220 -1.16 -24.42 -1.79
N ASN A 221 -0.79 -25.71 -1.81
CA ASN A 221 -0.61 -26.53 -0.61
C ASN A 221 0.59 -26.10 0.25
N LYS A 222 1.49 -25.27 -0.29
CA LYS A 222 2.62 -24.69 0.46
C LYS A 222 2.22 -23.52 1.35
N TYR A 223 1.03 -22.96 1.17
CA TYR A 223 0.60 -21.82 1.97
C TYR A 223 0.21 -22.25 3.38
N SER A 224 0.88 -21.63 4.35
CA SER A 224 0.55 -21.70 5.77
C SER A 224 -0.85 -21.17 6.04
N GLN A 225 -1.42 -21.57 7.18
CA GLN A 225 -2.73 -21.08 7.62
C GLN A 225 -2.81 -19.55 7.70
N ASN A 226 -1.77 -18.91 8.26
CA ASN A 226 -1.67 -17.44 8.33
C ASN A 226 -1.79 -16.78 6.93
N VAL A 227 -1.13 -17.35 5.92
CA VAL A 227 -1.24 -16.83 4.54
C VAL A 227 -2.66 -17.01 3.99
N ARG A 228 -3.33 -18.14 4.28
CA ARG A 228 -4.71 -18.34 3.84
C ARG A 228 -5.66 -17.32 4.47
N GLU A 229 -5.46 -17.02 5.76
CA GLU A 229 -6.22 -15.99 6.49
C GLU A 229 -6.03 -14.60 5.88
N ILE A 230 -4.79 -14.21 5.53
CA ILE A 230 -4.54 -12.94 4.82
C ILE A 230 -5.30 -12.88 3.49
N TYR A 231 -5.35 -13.98 2.73
CA TYR A 231 -6.12 -14.01 1.48
C TYR A 231 -7.62 -13.87 1.73
N ASP A 232 -8.16 -14.62 2.69
CA ASP A 232 -9.59 -14.57 3.05
C ASP A 232 -9.99 -13.15 3.44
N ASP A 233 -9.30 -12.57 4.41
CA ASP A 233 -9.55 -11.23 4.91
C ASP A 233 -9.41 -10.19 3.79
N ALA A 234 -8.31 -10.21 3.04
CA ALA A 234 -8.07 -9.24 1.97
C ALA A 234 -9.14 -9.34 0.87
N ILE A 235 -9.50 -10.55 0.43
CA ILE A 235 -10.52 -10.70 -0.61
C ILE A 235 -11.88 -10.25 -0.08
N TYR A 236 -12.24 -10.64 1.14
CA TYR A 236 -13.49 -10.25 1.77
C TYR A 236 -13.61 -8.73 1.90
N TYR A 237 -12.66 -8.07 2.57
CA TYR A 237 -12.71 -6.63 2.81
C TYR A 237 -12.72 -5.86 1.50
N LYS A 238 -11.94 -6.31 0.50
CA LYS A 238 -11.91 -5.66 -0.79
C LYS A 238 -13.22 -5.77 -1.53
N LEU A 239 -13.81 -6.96 -1.59
CA LEU A 239 -15.10 -7.16 -2.23
C LEU A 239 -16.23 -6.40 -1.52
N VAL A 240 -16.23 -6.35 -0.18
CA VAL A 240 -17.17 -5.52 0.58
C VAL A 240 -16.99 -4.03 0.32
N SER A 241 -15.75 -3.56 0.14
CA SER A 241 -15.50 -2.14 -0.20
C SER A 241 -16.05 -1.77 -1.58
N LYS A 242 -16.00 -2.70 -2.53
CA LYS A 242 -16.47 -2.49 -3.91
C LYS A 242 -17.96 -2.80 -4.09
N ASN A 243 -18.51 -3.74 -3.32
CA ASN A 243 -19.89 -4.19 -3.39
C ASN A 243 -20.60 -3.97 -2.04
N LYS A 244 -21.70 -3.21 -2.05
CA LYS A 244 -22.45 -2.86 -0.83
C LYS A 244 -23.17 -4.06 -0.17
N ASN A 245 -23.30 -5.20 -0.86
CA ASN A 245 -24.03 -6.37 -0.35
C ASN A 245 -23.14 -7.33 0.45
N LYS A 246 -22.94 -7.04 1.74
CA LYS A 246 -22.09 -7.85 2.64
C LYS A 246 -22.50 -9.31 2.76
N GLU A 247 -23.80 -9.59 2.82
CA GLU A 247 -24.32 -10.95 3.01
C GLU A 247 -24.06 -11.86 1.80
N GLU A 248 -24.10 -11.29 0.60
CA GLU A 248 -23.75 -12.01 -0.62
C GLU A 248 -22.27 -12.36 -0.67
N ILE A 249 -21.39 -11.38 -0.37
CA ILE A 249 -19.95 -11.62 -0.29
C ILE A 249 -19.65 -12.69 0.76
N LYS A 250 -20.27 -12.62 1.94
CA LYS A 250 -20.10 -13.62 2.99
C LYS A 250 -20.44 -15.03 2.51
N LYS A 251 -21.55 -15.22 1.79
CA LYS A 251 -21.94 -16.53 1.23
C LYS A 251 -20.92 -17.05 0.21
N ILE A 252 -20.35 -16.17 -0.60
CA ILE A 252 -19.29 -16.52 -1.56
C ILE A 252 -18.05 -16.96 -0.78
N MET A 253 -17.59 -16.18 0.20
CA MET A 253 -16.42 -16.53 0.99
C MET A 253 -16.63 -17.86 1.73
N GLU A 254 -17.76 -18.07 2.40
CA GLU A 254 -18.11 -19.33 3.08
C GLU A 254 -18.08 -20.53 2.11
N LYS A 255 -18.54 -20.38 0.88
CA LYS A 255 -18.51 -21.45 -0.12
C LYS A 255 -17.08 -21.84 -0.53
N HIS A 256 -16.16 -20.88 -0.58
CA HIS A 256 -14.83 -21.07 -1.19
C HIS A 256 -13.68 -21.18 -0.18
N PHE A 257 -13.86 -20.72 1.06
CA PHE A 257 -12.83 -20.68 2.12
C PHE A 257 -13.13 -21.59 3.32
N ALA A 258 -14.36 -22.08 3.51
CA ALA A 258 -14.74 -22.86 4.70
C ALA A 258 -14.25 -24.32 4.74
N ASN A 259 -13.08 -24.64 4.17
CA ASN A 259 -12.46 -25.97 4.22
C ASN A 259 -11.10 -25.95 4.92
#